data_AF-A0A0F9NTU8-F1
#
_entry.id   AF-A0A0F9NTU8-F1
#
_cell.length_a   1.000
_cell.length_b   1.000
_cell.length_c   1.000
_cell.angle_alpha   90.00
_cell.angle_beta   90.00
_cell.angle_gamma   90.00
#
_symmetry.space_group_name_H-M   'P 1'
#
loop_
_entity.id
_entity.type
_entity.pdbx_description
1 polymer ?
#
loop_
_entity_poly.entity_id
_entity_poly.type
_entity_poly.pdbx_seq_one_letter_code
_entity_poly.pdbx_strand_id
1 'polypeptide(L)' 'MNEVVFLIVVLSAYILPVVIVLNSKRSKGHEKNGWLMGIIIFSWLGLMMYFAIVPKHGHKKKKAK' A
#
# COMPACT_ATOMS: atom_id res chain seq x y z
N MET A 1 -10.78 5.70 19.29
CA MET A 1 -9.92 4.50 19.12
C MET A 1 -8.48 4.95 19.31
N ASN A 2 -7.68 4.24 20.11
CA ASN A 2 -6.29 4.61 20.35
C ASN A 2 -5.50 4.56 19.04
N GLU A 3 -4.66 5.58 18.76
CA GLU A 3 -3.82 5.65 17.55
C GLU A 3 -3.00 4.38 17.33
N VAL A 4 -2.47 3.81 18.41
CA VAL A 4 -1.73 2.55 18.37
C VAL A 4 -2.57 1.40 17.83
N VAL A 5 -3.83 1.29 18.25
CA VAL A 5 -4.76 0.23 17.78
C VAL A 5 -5.07 0.44 16.29
N PHE A 6 -5.26 1.68 15.87
CA PHE A 6 -5.48 2.01 14.46
C PHE A 6 -4.28 1.58 13.60
N LEU A 7 -3.06 1.91 14.02
CA LEU A 7 -1.84 1.52 13.30
C LEU A 7 -1.67 0.00 13.21
N ILE A 8 -1.99 -0.74 14.28
CA ILE A 8 -1.93 -2.21 14.29
C ILE A 8 -2.92 -2.80 13.28
N VAL A 9 -4.14 -2.27 13.21
CA VAL A 9 -5.16 -2.75 12.27
C VAL A 9 -4.73 -2.49 10.83
N VAL A 10 -4.24 -1.28 10.53
CA VAL A 10 -3.75 -0.92 9.19
C VAL A 10 -2.57 -1.80 8.79
N LEU A 11 -1.61 -1.99 9.70
CA LEU A 11 -0.45 -2.85 9.44
C LEU A 11 -0.86 -4.31 9.19
N SER A 12 -1.82 -4.81 9.97
CA SER A 12 -2.34 -6.17 9.83
C SER A 12 -3.04 -6.36 8.49
N ALA A 13 -3.90 -5.41 8.09
CA ALA A 13 -4.56 -5.42 6.79
C ALA A 13 -3.55 -5.35 5.63
N TYR A 14 -2.47 -4.59 5.79
CA TYR A 14 -1.40 -4.46 4.79
C TYR A 14 -0.63 -5.77 4.57
N ILE A 15 -0.37 -6.54 5.64
CA ILE A 15 0.39 -7.81 5.56
C ILE A 15 -0.49 -8.99 5.11
N LEU A 16 -1.80 -8.91 5.32
CA LEU A 16 -2.77 -9.96 4.99
C LEU A 16 -2.62 -10.58 3.59
N PRO A 17 -2.53 -9.82 2.47
CA PRO A 17 -2.38 -10.39 1.14
C PRO A 17 -1.10 -11.22 0.97
N VAL A 18 -0.01 -10.82 1.64
CA VAL A 18 1.26 -11.57 1.64
C VAL A 18 1.05 -12.93 2.30
N VAL A 19 0.40 -12.95 3.47
CA VAL A 19 0.11 -14.18 4.22
C VAL A 19 -0.82 -15.11 3.43
N ILE A 20 -1.83 -14.55 2.75
CA ILE A 20 -2.76 -15.31 1.90
C ILE A 20 -2.02 -15.99 0.74
N VAL A 21 -1.15 -15.25 0.02
CA VAL A 21 -0.39 -15.80 -1.11
C VAL A 21 0.60 -16.87 -0.64
N LEU A 22 1.29 -16.64 0.48
CA LEU A 22 2.24 -17.60 1.04
C LEU A 22 1.57 -18.90 1.49
N ASN A 23 0.40 -18.83 2.13
CA ASN A 23 -0.33 -20.01 2.62
C ASN A 23 -1.23 -20.66 1.57
N SER A 24 -1.42 -20.01 0.42
CA SER A 24 -2.25 -20.57 -0.65
C SER A 24 -1.63 -21.87 -1.19
N LYS A 25 -2.46 -22.91 -1.27
CA LYS A 25 -2.14 -24.15 -2.00
C LYS A 25 -2.38 -24.03 -3.51
N ARG A 26 -2.95 -22.90 -3.97
CA ARG A 26 -3.31 -22.67 -5.38
C ARG A 26 -2.14 -22.25 -6.25
N SER A 27 -1.13 -21.59 -5.69
CA SER A 27 0.09 -21.17 -6.39
C SER A 27 1.27 -22.03 -5.95
N LYS A 28 2.17 -22.43 -6.86
CA LYS A 28 3.33 -23.27 -6.53
C LYS A 28 4.64 -22.64 -7.01
N GLY A 29 5.71 -22.85 -6.23
CA GLY A 29 7.07 -22.44 -6.60
C GLY A 29 7.17 -20.97 -7.03
N HIS A 30 7.65 -20.75 -8.26
CA HIS A 30 7.87 -19.42 -8.83
C HIS A 30 6.61 -18.57 -9.01
N GLU A 31 5.43 -19.18 -9.11
CA GLU A 31 4.17 -18.43 -9.22
C GLU A 31 3.90 -17.61 -7.96
N LYS A 32 4.28 -18.12 -6.77
CA LYS A 32 4.18 -17.38 -5.51
C LYS A 32 5.05 -16.14 -5.52
N ASN A 33 6.29 -16.24 -6.01
CA ASN A 33 7.18 -15.09 -6.11
C ASN A 33 6.65 -14.03 -7.08
N GLY A 34 6.04 -14.44 -8.20
CA GLY A 34 5.36 -13.52 -9.12
C GLY A 34 4.23 -12.74 -8.44
N TRP A 35 3.40 -13.43 -7.66
CA TRP A 35 2.33 -12.79 -6.89
C TRP A 35 2.84 -11.88 -5.77
N LEU A 36 3.90 -12.25 -5.06
CA LEU A 36 4.54 -11.40 -4.06
C LEU A 36 5.11 -10.12 -4.68
N MET A 37 5.78 -10.24 -5.84
CA MET A 37 6.22 -9.08 -6.62
C MET A 37 5.05 -8.20 -7.03
N GLY A 38 3.95 -8.79 -7.49
CA GLY A 38 2.72 -8.06 -7.81
C GLY A 38 2.21 -7.23 -6.62
N ILE A 39 2.12 -7.83 -5.43
CA ILE A 39 1.67 -7.13 -4.21
C ILE A 39 2.58 -5.94 -3.88
N ILE A 40 3.91 -6.09 -3.99
CA ILE A 40 4.87 -5.02 -3.73
C ILE A 40 4.71 -3.88 -4.76
N ILE A 41 4.57 -4.21 -6.05
CA ILE A 41 4.39 -3.22 -7.12
C ILE A 41 3.07 -2.44 -6.92
N PHE A 42 1.98 -3.13 -6.56
CA PHE A 42 0.70 -2.46 -6.30
C PHE A 42 0.76 -1.52 -5.08
N SER A 43 1.52 -1.85 -4.04
CA SER A 43 1.79 -0.95 -2.92
C SER A 43 2.49 0.34 -3.38
N TRP A 44 3.49 0.21 -4.26
CA TRP A 44 4.21 1.33 -4.85
C TRP A 44 3.38 2.16 -5.84
N LEU A 45 2.42 1.55 -6.55
CA LEU A 45 1.52 2.29 -7.43
C LEU A 45 0.71 3.35 -6.67
N GLY A 46 0.28 3.07 -5.44
CA GLY A 46 -0.38 4.06 -4.59
C GLY A 46 0.50 5.28 -4.29
N LEU A 47 1.79 5.05 -4.03
CA LEU A 47 2.77 6.11 -3.80
C LEU A 47 3.02 6.94 -5.08
N MET A 48 3.15 6.26 -6.23
CA MET A 48 3.28 6.93 -7.53
C MET A 48 2.05 7.79 -7.84
N MET A 49 0.84 7.28 -7.60
CA MET A 49 -0.40 8.04 -7.74
C MET A 49 -0.44 9.25 -6.81
N TYR A 50 0.00 9.10 -5.56
CA TYR A 50 0.13 10.23 -4.63
C TYR A 50 1.04 11.32 -5.20
N PHE A 51 2.24 10.98 -5.69
CA PHE A 51 3.14 11.95 -6.30
C PHE A 51 2.64 12.52 -7.63
N ALA A 52 1.85 11.76 -8.38
CA ALA A 52 1.26 12.23 -9.64
C ALA A 52 0.10 13.21 -9.42
N ILE A 53 -0.73 12.96 -8.40
CA ILE A 53 -1.95 13.75 -8.11
C ILE A 53 -1.62 14.95 -7.21
N VAL A 54 -0.77 14.77 -6.21
CA VAL A 54 -0.45 15.83 -5.25
C VAL A 54 0.59 16.79 -5.83
N PRO A 55 0.26 18.08 -5.96
CA PRO A 55 1.18 19.05 -6.54
C PRO A 55 2.42 19.23 -5.64
N LYS A 56 3.60 19.13 -6.24
CA LYS A 56 4.91 19.29 -5.57
C LYS A 56 5.10 20.63 -4.86
N HIS A 57 4.37 21.65 -5.29
CA HIS A 57 4.37 22.98 -4.68
C HIS A 57 3.08 23.08 -3.86
N GLY A 58 3.19 22.79 -2.56
CA GLY A 58 2.06 22.75 -1.63
C GLY A 58 1.09 23.93 -1.82
N HIS A 59 -0.20 23.69 -1.58
CA HIS A 59 -1.28 24.64 -1.85
C HIS A 59 -0.87 26.07 -1.48
N LYS A 60 -0.61 26.92 -2.49
CA LYS A 60 -0.34 28.33 -2.25
C LYS A 60 -1.55 28.88 -1.52
N LYS A 61 -1.37 29.30 -0.26
CA LYS A 61 -2.43 30.00 0.48
C LYS A 61 -2.88 31.17 -0.40
N LYS A 62 -4.12 31.11 -0.90
CA LYS A 62 -4.74 32.28 -1.53
C LYS A 62 -4.70 33.38 -0.47
N LYS A 63 -3.91 34.43 -0.68
CA LYS A 63 -4.06 35.66 0.09
C LYS A 63 -5.49 36.12 -0.16
N ALA A 64 -6.32 36.10 0.88
CA ALA A 64 -7.61 36.76 0.86
C ALA A 64 -7.35 38.22 0.48
N LYS A 65 -8.00 38.68 -0.58
CA LYS A 65 -7.96 40.08 -1.03
C LYS A 65 -9.06 40.84 -0.34
#